data_AF-A0AAJ0P9B7-F1
#
_entry.id   AF-A0AAJ0P9B7-F1
#
_cell.length_a   1.000
_cell.length_b   1.000
_cell.length_c   1.000
_cell.angle_alpha   90.00
_cell.angle_beta   90.00
_cell.angle_gamma   90.00
#
_symmetry.space_group_name_H-M   'P 1'
#
loop_
_entity.id
_entity.type
_entity.pdbx_description
1 polymer ?
#
loop_
_entity_poly.entity_id
_entity_poly.type
_entity_poly.pdbx_seq_one_letter_code
_entity_poly.pdbx_strand_id
1 'polypeptide(L)'
;MSVLDLAIFLRIHRSGRGTSAGEVAQTISHWFQCDIDPHEVEQAFPRMADKGWLVRRETGMRATIKGRKHGRSHLRGIVRMLDQGTRMLDVAAMMSVLKLAMIELDGEHDDDDDQD
;
A
#
# COMPACT_ATOMS: atom_id res chain seq x y z
N MET A 1 -8.84 6.23 0.98
CA MET A 1 -7.39 5.96 0.98
C MET A 1 -7.20 4.80 0.00
N SER A 2 -6.32 4.90 -1.00
CA SER A 2 -6.04 3.74 -1.86
C SER A 2 -5.27 2.65 -1.10
N VAL A 3 -5.08 1.46 -1.69
CA VAL A 3 -4.23 0.41 -1.11
C VAL A 3 -2.79 0.92 -0.93
N LEU A 4 -2.26 1.63 -1.93
CA LEU A 4 -0.95 2.27 -1.87
C LEU A 4 -0.88 3.34 -0.75
N ASP A 5 -1.88 4.23 -0.65
CA ASP A 5 -1.92 5.23 0.43
C ASP A 5 -1.93 4.58 1.81
N LEU A 6 -2.65 3.45 1.96
CA LEU A 6 -2.73 2.70 3.20
C LEU A 6 -1.39 2.05 3.53
N ALA A 7 -0.72 1.44 2.56
CA ALA A 7 0.62 0.85 2.74
C ALA A 7 1.65 1.91 3.14
N ILE A 8 1.69 3.04 2.45
CA ILE A 8 2.53 4.21 2.79
C ILE A 8 2.25 4.65 4.22
N PHE A 9 0.97 4.85 4.57
CA PHE A 9 0.57 5.28 5.91
C PHE A 9 1.02 4.28 6.99
N LEU A 10 0.79 2.99 6.78
CA LEU A 10 1.17 1.94 7.73
C LEU A 10 2.68 1.88 7.93
N ARG A 11 3.45 1.99 6.83
CA ARG A 11 4.91 1.99 6.91
C ARG A 11 5.45 3.16 7.73
N ILE A 12 4.93 4.37 7.50
CA ILE A 12 5.28 5.57 8.27
C ILE A 12 4.79 5.48 9.72
N HIS A 13 3.60 4.93 9.95
CA HIS A 13 3.07 4.78 11.30
C HIS A 13 3.93 3.83 12.14
N ARG A 14 4.38 2.70 11.56
CA ARG A 14 5.19 1.68 12.22
C ARG A 14 6.63 2.12 12.48
N SER A 15 7.17 3.08 11.74
CA SER A 15 8.55 3.55 11.93
C SER A 15 8.75 4.29 13.26
N GLY A 16 7.70 4.92 13.78
CA GLY A 16 7.78 5.76 14.98
C GLY A 16 8.58 7.06 14.80
N ARG A 17 9.28 7.26 13.67
CA ARG A 17 10.16 8.41 13.37
C ARG A 17 9.78 9.09 12.05
N GLY A 18 10.42 10.20 11.72
CA GLY A 18 10.35 10.74 10.36
C GLY A 18 10.86 9.70 9.36
N THR A 19 10.14 9.55 8.24
CA THR A 19 10.45 8.54 7.22
C THR A 19 10.42 9.19 5.83
N SER A 20 11.43 8.86 5.02
CA SER A 20 11.55 9.37 3.64
C SER A 20 10.74 8.55 2.64
N ALA A 21 10.56 9.07 1.42
CA ALA A 21 9.88 8.35 0.35
C ALA A 21 10.64 7.08 -0.05
N GLY A 22 11.98 7.14 -0.17
CA GLY A 22 12.81 5.98 -0.49
C GLY A 22 12.74 4.86 0.57
N GLU A 23 12.76 5.21 1.85
CA GLU A 23 12.60 4.22 2.93
C GLU A 23 11.21 3.55 2.92
N VAL A 24 10.18 4.31 2.53
CA VAL A 24 8.83 3.78 2.38
C VAL A 24 8.77 2.86 1.17
N ALA A 25 9.17 3.34 -0.01
CA ALA A 25 9.22 2.62 -1.27
C ALA A 25 9.90 1.26 -1.10
N GLN A 26 11.15 1.24 -0.61
CA GLN A 26 11.89 0.00 -0.36
C GLN A 26 11.10 -1.04 0.45
N THR A 27 10.35 -0.58 1.46
CA THR A 27 9.59 -1.50 2.31
C THR A 27 8.30 -1.98 1.63
N ILE A 28 7.59 -1.08 0.96
CA ILE A 28 6.32 -1.44 0.30
C ILE A 28 6.54 -2.23 -0.99
N SER A 29 7.66 -2.03 -1.70
CA SER A 29 8.10 -2.89 -2.80
C SER A 29 8.22 -4.34 -2.34
N HIS A 30 8.85 -4.57 -1.18
CA HIS A 30 8.90 -5.90 -0.58
C HIS A 30 7.51 -6.43 -0.18
N TRP A 31 6.60 -5.57 0.31
CA TRP A 31 5.25 -6.01 0.68
C TRP A 31 4.42 -6.41 -0.53
N PHE A 32 4.57 -5.70 -1.65
CA PHE A 32 3.80 -5.92 -2.86
C PHE A 32 4.48 -6.88 -3.84
N GLN A 33 5.75 -7.22 -3.60
CA GLN A 33 6.57 -8.05 -4.49
C GLN A 33 6.72 -7.45 -5.90
N CYS A 34 6.68 -6.11 -6.00
CA CYS A 34 6.91 -5.36 -7.22
C CYS A 34 7.78 -4.13 -6.93
N ASP A 35 8.39 -3.54 -7.97
CA ASP A 35 9.12 -2.29 -7.79
C ASP A 35 8.15 -1.12 -7.60
N ILE A 36 8.45 -0.26 -6.64
CA ILE A 36 7.65 0.93 -6.33
C ILE A 36 8.59 2.12 -6.39
N ASP A 37 8.37 2.99 -7.36
CA ASP A 37 9.20 4.18 -7.54
C ASP A 37 9.09 5.10 -6.29
N PRO A 38 10.21 5.44 -5.63
CA PRO A 38 10.24 6.45 -4.58
C PRO A 38 9.58 7.78 -4.98
N HIS A 39 9.62 8.16 -6.25
CA HIS A 39 9.00 9.38 -6.74
C HIS A 39 7.47 9.34 -6.64
N GLU A 40 6.82 8.21 -6.93
CA GLU A 40 5.37 8.03 -6.75
C GLU A 40 4.96 8.18 -5.29
N VAL A 41 5.76 7.62 -4.38
CA VAL A 41 5.56 7.76 -2.93
C VAL A 41 5.69 9.22 -2.50
N GLU A 42 6.69 9.93 -3.03
CA GLU A 42 6.90 11.34 -2.74
C GLU A 42 5.73 12.21 -3.24
N GLN A 43 5.23 11.96 -4.45
CA GLN A 43 4.04 12.62 -5.00
C GLN A 43 2.77 12.36 -4.17
N ALA A 44 2.67 11.22 -3.49
CA ALA A 44 1.55 10.94 -2.60
C ALA A 44 1.58 11.78 -1.30
N PHE A 45 2.75 12.20 -0.83
CA PHE A 45 2.90 12.88 0.47
C PHE A 45 2.11 14.19 0.60
N PRO A 46 2.16 15.15 -0.35
CA PRO A 46 1.37 16.38 -0.26
C PRO A 46 -0.13 16.07 -0.10
N ARG A 47 -0.68 15.23 -0.97
CA ARG A 47 -2.11 14.84 -0.93
C ARG A 47 -2.50 14.17 0.39
N MET A 48 -1.64 13.32 0.95
CA MET A 48 -1.88 12.69 2.25
C MET A 48 -1.73 13.66 3.43
N ALA A 49 -0.85 14.66 3.31
CA ALA A 49 -0.69 15.73 4.28
C ALA A 49 -1.88 16.70 4.27
N ASP A 50 -2.39 17.07 3.10
CA ASP A 50 -3.57 17.93 2.93
C ASP A 50 -4.83 17.29 3.54
N LYS A 51 -4.97 15.97 3.39
CA LYS A 51 -6.02 15.19 4.05
C LYS A 51 -5.82 15.08 5.57
N GLY A 52 -4.67 15.51 6.07
CA GLY A 52 -4.28 15.50 7.48
C GLY A 52 -3.91 14.12 7.99
N TRP A 53 -3.56 13.17 7.11
CA TRP A 53 -3.16 11.82 7.50
C TRP A 53 -1.69 11.76 7.88
N LEU A 54 -0.86 12.53 7.19
CA LEU A 54 0.55 12.70 7.47
C LEU A 54 0.85 14.15 7.86
N VAL A 55 2.01 14.36 8.48
CA VAL A 55 2.58 15.68 8.75
C VAL A 55 4.06 15.66 8.42
N ARG A 56 4.55 16.70 7.75
CA ARG A 56 5.98 16.86 7.47
C ARG A 56 6.71 17.32 8.74
N ARG A 57 7.86 16.70 8.99
CA ARG A 57 8.82 17.06 10.04
C ARG A 57 10.21 17.18 9.41
N GLU A 58 11.15 17.73 10.15
CA GLU A 58 12.55 17.87 9.69
C GLU A 58 13.15 16.53 9.24
N THR A 59 12.80 15.44 9.94
CA THR A 59 13.31 14.09 9.65
C THR A 59 12.46 13.29 8.64
N GLY A 60 11.46 13.92 8.00
CA GLY A 60 10.57 13.28 7.03
C GLY A 60 9.10 13.24 7.48
N MET A 61 8.31 12.34 6.90
CA MET A 61 6.87 12.27 7.17
C MET A 61 6.58 11.51 8.46
N ARG A 62 5.55 11.95 9.20
CA ARG A 62 5.01 11.24 10.37
C ARG A 62 3.50 11.06 10.27
N ALA A 63 3.01 9.95 10.82
CA ALA A 63 1.58 9.66 10.91
C ALA A 63 0.90 10.56 11.96
N THR A 64 -0.26 11.13 11.63
CA THR A 64 -1.06 11.92 12.55
C THR A 64 -2.09 11.07 13.30
N ILE A 65 -2.69 11.61 14.36
CA ILE A 65 -3.82 10.98 15.06
C ILE A 65 -5.02 10.80 14.12
N LYS A 66 -5.31 11.80 13.29
CA LYS A 66 -6.39 11.75 12.29
C LYS A 66 -6.15 10.63 11.27
N GLY A 67 -4.91 10.51 10.77
CA GLY A 67 -4.50 9.41 9.90
C GLY A 67 -4.70 8.05 10.56
N ARG A 68 -4.30 7.89 11.84
CA ARG A 68 -4.50 6.62 12.57
C ARG A 68 -5.97 6.23 12.70
N LYS A 69 -6.85 7.20 13.02
CA LYS A 69 -8.30 6.95 13.09
C LYS A 69 -8.85 6.52 11.72
N HIS A 70 -8.42 7.19 10.65
CA HIS A 70 -8.86 6.87 9.29
C HIS A 70 -8.36 5.49 8.81
N GLY A 71 -7.07 5.20 8.99
CA GLY A 71 -6.46 3.91 8.66
C GLY A 71 -7.07 2.74 9.46
N ARG A 72 -7.40 2.96 10.75
CA ARG A 72 -8.12 1.95 11.55
C ARG A 72 -9.47 1.57 10.96
N SER A 73 -10.20 2.52 10.39
CA SER A 73 -11.48 2.22 9.73
C SER A 73 -11.29 1.32 8.51
N HIS A 74 -10.24 1.57 7.72
CA HIS A 74 -9.92 0.75 6.54
C HIS A 74 -9.52 -0.67 6.97
N LEU A 75 -8.61 -0.81 7.94
CA LEU A 75 -8.21 -2.11 8.47
C LEU A 75 -9.38 -2.90 9.06
N ARG A 76 -10.27 -2.24 9.81
CA ARG A 76 -11.47 -2.88 10.34
C ARG A 76 -12.41 -3.33 9.23
N GLY A 77 -12.58 -2.53 8.18
CA GLY A 77 -13.36 -2.89 7.00
C GLY A 77 -12.79 -4.14 6.32
N ILE A 78 -11.50 -4.15 6.01
CA ILE A 78 -10.81 -5.30 5.40
C ILE A 78 -10.96 -6.56 6.27
N VAL A 79 -10.66 -6.47 7.56
CA VAL A 79 -10.79 -7.62 8.48
C VAL A 79 -12.22 -8.13 8.50
N ARG A 80 -13.22 -7.25 8.63
CA ARG A 80 -14.63 -7.67 8.68
C ARG A 80 -15.12 -8.25 7.36
N MET A 81 -14.68 -7.71 6.23
CA MET A 81 -15.03 -8.27 4.91
C MET A 81 -14.49 -9.69 4.75
N LEU A 82 -13.28 -9.97 5.24
CA LEU A 82 -12.68 -11.31 5.20
C LEU A 82 -13.26 -12.26 6.27
N ASP A 83 -13.88 -11.72 7.32
CA ASP A 83 -14.38 -12.47 8.48
C ASP A 83 -15.91 -12.75 8.41
N GLN A 84 -16.71 -11.89 7.76
CA GLN A 84 -18.19 -11.94 7.79
C GLN A 84 -18.85 -12.99 6.87
N GLY A 85 -18.34 -14.22 6.84
CA GLY A 85 -19.11 -15.36 6.30
C GLY A 85 -18.38 -16.26 5.33
N THR A 86 -17.14 -15.95 5.00
CA THR A 86 -16.23 -16.88 4.32
C THR A 86 -15.67 -17.86 5.35
N ARG A 87 -15.86 -19.16 5.14
CA ARG A 87 -15.06 -20.17 5.84
C ARG A 87 -13.58 -19.84 5.55
N MET A 88 -12.65 -20.21 6.43
CA MET A 88 -11.22 -20.01 6.14
C MET A 88 -10.81 -20.57 4.75
N LEU A 89 -11.51 -21.61 4.29
CA LEU A 89 -11.39 -22.17 2.95
C LEU A 89 -11.79 -21.21 1.82
N ASP A 90 -12.83 -20.42 1.99
CA ASP A 90 -13.30 -19.47 0.96
C ASP A 90 -12.32 -18.29 0.83
N VAL A 91 -11.72 -17.84 1.94
CA VAL A 91 -10.62 -16.86 1.90
C VAL A 91 -9.41 -17.43 1.19
N ALA A 92 -9.03 -18.69 1.47
CA ALA A 92 -7.93 -19.35 0.78
C ALA A 92 -8.21 -19.50 -0.72
N ALA A 93 -9.43 -19.87 -1.11
CA ALA A 93 -9.84 -19.95 -2.51
C ALA A 93 -9.77 -18.59 -3.21
N MET A 94 -10.27 -17.52 -2.56
CA MET A 94 -10.14 -16.16 -3.07
C MET A 94 -8.68 -15.74 -3.23
N MET A 95 -7.82 -16.06 -2.27
CA MET A 95 -6.38 -15.80 -2.37
C MET A 95 -5.75 -16.54 -3.55
N SER A 96 -6.16 -17.78 -3.83
CA SER A 96 -5.69 -18.52 -5.01
C SER A 96 -6.11 -17.85 -6.32
N VAL A 97 -7.37 -17.41 -6.43
CA VAL A 97 -7.86 -16.68 -7.63
C VAL A 97 -7.11 -15.37 -7.82
N LEU A 98 -6.91 -14.59 -6.75
CA LEU A 98 -6.15 -13.34 -6.83
C LEU A 98 -4.70 -13.57 -7.26
N LYS A 99 -4.05 -14.66 -6.81
CA LYS A 99 -2.69 -15.01 -7.23
C LYS A 99 -2.62 -15.40 -8.71
N LEU A 100 -3.61 -16.13 -9.22
CA LEU A 100 -3.69 -16.45 -10.65
C LEU A 100 -3.84 -15.18 -11.47
N ALA A 101 -4.77 -14.30 -11.09
CA ALA A 101 -4.94 -13.02 -11.75
C ALA A 101 -3.66 -12.14 -11.68
N MET A 102 -2.90 -12.20 -10.58
CA MET A 102 -1.59 -11.52 -10.51
C MET A 102 -0.61 -12.08 -11.54
N ILE A 103 -0.49 -13.41 -11.66
CA ILE A 103 0.39 -14.04 -12.65
C ILE A 103 -0.04 -13.68 -14.07
N GLU A 104 -1.35 -13.62 -14.35
CA GLU A 104 -1.88 -13.19 -15.64
C GLU A 104 -1.49 -11.73 -15.96
N LEU A 105 -1.60 -10.83 -14.97
CA LEU A 105 -1.20 -9.43 -15.12
C LEU A 105 0.32 -9.25 -15.27
N ASP A 106 1.12 -10.12 -14.64
CA ASP A 106 2.58 -10.14 -14.78
C ASP A 106 3.00 -10.76 -16.14
N GLY A 107 2.14 -11.58 -16.76
CA GLY A 107 2.43 -12.46 -17.89
C GLY A 107 2.17 -11.91 -19.30
N GLU A 108 1.98 -10.59 -19.47
CA GLU A 108 1.84 -9.94 -20.80
C GLU A 108 2.91 -8.86 -21.05
N HIS A 109 4.14 -9.06 -20.55
CA HIS A 109 5.29 -8.19 -20.84
C HIS A 109 6.49 -8.97 -21.41
N ASP A 110 6.25 -10.02 -22.20
CA ASP A 110 7.28 -10.57 -23.08
C ASP A 110 7.13 -9.91 -24.46
N ASP A 111 7.97 -8.91 -24.70
CA ASP A 111 8.62 -8.54 -25.97
C ASP A 111 7.81 -8.69 -27.27
N ASP A 112 7.14 -7.63 -27.72
CA ASP A 112 6.76 -7.44 -29.14
C ASP A 112 6.61 -5.95 -29.54
N ASP A 113 7.35 -5.04 -28.89
CA ASP A 113 7.52 -3.64 -29.35
C ASP A 113 8.88 -3.40 -30.02
N ASP A 114 9.55 -4.48 -30.47
CA ASP A 114 10.67 -4.44 -31.41
C ASP A 114 10.22 -5.05 -32.76
N GLN A 115 9.39 -4.32 -33.52
CA GLN A 115 9.30 -4.37 -35.00
C GLN A 115 8.24 -3.40 -35.55
N ASP A 116 8.67 -2.19 -35.94
CA ASP A 116 8.58 -1.61 -37.30
C ASP A 116 8.90 -0.10 -37.32
#